data_AF-A0A8I0GUT0-F1
#
_entry.id   AF-A0A8I0GUT0-F1
#
_cell.length_a   1.000
_cell.length_b   1.000
_cell.length_c   1.000
_cell.angle_alpha   90.00
_cell.angle_beta   90.00
_cell.angle_gamma   90.00
#
_symmetry.space_group_name_H-M   'P 1'
#
loop_
_entity.id
_entity.type
_entity.pdbx_description
1 polymer ?
#
loop_
_entity_poly.entity_id
_entity_poly.type
_entity_poly.pdbx_seq_one_letter_code
_entity_poly.pdbx_strand_id
1 'polypeptide(L)'
;MGTANTPAYRGTAYVVFEELALSTYGNRLPQLSFEVFRPLADPDTAEGLTRAVTMIPASGEFTYATQAIRKTDGGATVPENLNALADSTDMVEALDRLQAMAPAVESVSLVVAWFGDDLRAGSCKVRPGVEVSAKSTTPASWSVNGVSRAAAFLVSRDDQDRPVYGGTPSDFTVVQAIQEMKSRGLRVTFYPFILMDVPPGNTLPNPYSDNAAETGQPAFPWRGRITCSPAAGFAGTVDKTATAASQVAALFGAATPASFSVSGESVSWTGTPGDWGLRRMVLHYAHLCAAAGGVDAFLIGTEMPGLTTIRSGASTYPAVQAYRDLLADVRSILGSGTMIGYAADWSEYFGHQPGDGSGDVYFHLDPLWADPEIDFVGIDNYMPLSDWRDGFEHADAAEGWPAIYDRAYLQGNIAGGEGFDWFYASAADRSAQARTPITDGVAAKPWVFRYKDLRAWWSNAHYDRPGGVESGTPTAWAPQSKPIWFTELGCPAIDRGTNQPNAFFDPK
;
A
#
# COMPACT_ATOMS: atom_id res chain seq x y z
N MET A 1 2.66 -35.72 -42.60
CA MET A 1 3.81 -36.65 -42.46
C MET A 1 3.36 -37.83 -41.60
N GLY A 2 3.87 -39.03 -41.85
CA GLY A 2 3.59 -40.20 -40.99
C GLY A 2 4.56 -40.27 -39.81
N THR A 3 4.22 -41.06 -38.79
CA THR A 3 4.94 -41.17 -37.50
C THR A 3 6.45 -41.37 -37.63
N ALA A 4 6.91 -42.08 -38.66
CA ALA A 4 8.33 -42.35 -38.91
C ALA A 4 9.15 -41.11 -39.33
N ASN A 5 8.50 -40.07 -39.84
CA ASN A 5 9.15 -38.86 -40.39
C ASN A 5 8.69 -37.57 -39.69
N THR A 6 7.96 -37.67 -38.58
CA THR A 6 7.49 -36.50 -37.83
C THR A 6 8.66 -35.89 -37.05
N PRO A 7 9.05 -34.64 -37.31
CA PRO A 7 10.12 -33.99 -36.57
C PRO A 7 9.70 -33.77 -35.11
N ALA A 8 10.59 -34.08 -34.18
CA ALA A 8 10.41 -33.85 -32.75
C ALA A 8 11.36 -32.73 -32.30
N TYR A 9 11.01 -31.47 -32.65
CA TYR A 9 11.83 -30.31 -32.31
C TYR A 9 12.01 -30.20 -30.79
N ARG A 10 13.26 -30.28 -30.33
CA ARG A 10 13.63 -30.15 -28.91
C ARG A 10 14.19 -28.75 -28.66
N GLY A 11 13.78 -28.13 -27.56
CA GLY A 11 14.26 -26.79 -27.20
C GLY A 11 13.74 -25.67 -28.10
N THR A 12 12.72 -25.94 -28.92
CA THR A 12 12.05 -24.96 -29.78
C THR A 12 10.56 -25.00 -29.49
N ALA A 13 9.98 -23.87 -29.12
CA ALA A 13 8.53 -23.71 -29.12
C ALA A 13 8.09 -23.45 -30.57
N TYR A 14 7.24 -24.33 -31.11
CA TYR A 14 6.71 -24.20 -32.46
C TYR A 14 5.18 -24.11 -32.42
N VAL A 15 4.60 -23.28 -33.28
CA VAL A 15 3.15 -23.15 -33.47
C VAL A 15 2.79 -23.86 -34.76
N VAL A 16 1.80 -24.75 -34.71
CA VAL A 16 1.25 -25.42 -35.89
C VAL A 16 -0.15 -24.87 -36.12
N PHE A 17 -0.46 -24.61 -37.38
CA PHE A 17 -1.82 -24.31 -37.81
C PHE A 17 -2.38 -25.51 -38.57
N GLU A 18 -3.56 -25.95 -38.17
CA GLU A 18 -4.36 -26.89 -38.94
C GLU A 18 -5.47 -26.11 -39.64
N GLU A 19 -5.58 -26.30 -40.96
CA GLU A 19 -6.66 -25.73 -41.79
C GLU A 19 -6.85 -24.19 -41.65
N LEU A 20 -5.77 -23.42 -41.52
CA LEU A 20 -5.84 -21.95 -41.43
C LEU A 20 -6.55 -21.35 -42.65
N ALA A 21 -7.71 -20.74 -42.42
CA ALA A 21 -8.49 -20.10 -43.47
C ALA A 21 -7.79 -18.83 -44.00
N LEU A 22 -7.25 -18.89 -45.22
CA LEU A 22 -6.53 -17.78 -45.84
C LEU A 22 -7.42 -16.77 -46.58
N SER A 23 -8.73 -17.03 -46.66
CA SER A 23 -9.67 -16.20 -47.43
C SER A 23 -9.76 -14.77 -46.91
N THR A 24 -9.68 -14.57 -45.59
CA THR A 24 -9.65 -13.25 -44.94
C THR A 24 -8.33 -12.50 -45.14
N TYR A 25 -7.28 -13.19 -45.60
CA TYR A 25 -5.95 -12.64 -45.88
C TYR A 25 -5.64 -12.57 -47.38
N GLY A 26 -6.67 -12.50 -48.22
CA GLY A 26 -6.51 -12.42 -49.68
C GLY A 26 -5.90 -13.68 -50.29
N ASN A 27 -6.11 -14.85 -49.68
CA ASN A 27 -5.55 -16.14 -50.07
C ASN A 27 -4.02 -16.19 -50.09
N ARG A 28 -3.37 -15.38 -49.25
CA ARG A 28 -1.91 -15.40 -49.04
C ARG A 28 -1.62 -15.76 -47.58
N LEU A 29 -0.46 -16.36 -47.34
CA LEU A 29 0.00 -16.57 -45.98
C LEU A 29 0.29 -15.20 -45.34
N PRO A 30 -0.41 -14.80 -44.26
CA PRO A 30 -0.14 -13.54 -43.59
C PRO A 30 1.22 -13.59 -42.88
N GLN A 31 1.79 -12.42 -42.61
CA GLN A 31 2.80 -12.31 -41.56
C GLN A 31 2.10 -12.52 -40.23
N LEU A 32 2.63 -13.45 -39.44
CA LEU A 32 2.08 -13.79 -38.12
C LEU A 32 3.01 -13.25 -37.05
N SER A 33 2.43 -12.53 -36.10
CA SER A 33 3.11 -12.08 -34.89
C SER A 33 2.45 -12.74 -33.70
N PHE A 34 3.26 -13.19 -32.74
CA PHE A 34 2.79 -13.84 -31.53
C PHE A 34 3.32 -13.08 -30.33
N GLU A 35 2.48 -12.85 -29.34
CA GLU A 35 2.92 -12.54 -27.99
C GLU A 35 3.36 -13.87 -27.34
N VAL A 36 4.60 -13.93 -26.85
CA VAL A 36 5.18 -15.16 -26.30
C VAL A 36 5.61 -14.91 -24.87
N PHE A 37 5.00 -15.66 -23.96
CA PHE A 37 5.35 -15.68 -22.55
C PHE A 37 6.25 -16.89 -22.28
N ARG A 38 7.46 -16.65 -21.76
CA ARG A 38 8.39 -17.71 -21.37
C ARG A 38 8.88 -17.43 -19.96
N PRO A 39 8.46 -18.21 -18.95
CA PRO A 39 8.98 -18.02 -17.61
C PRO A 39 10.48 -18.32 -17.60
N LEU A 40 11.24 -17.40 -17.02
CA LEU A 40 12.62 -17.64 -16.62
C LEU A 40 12.58 -18.10 -15.17
N ALA A 41 12.44 -19.41 -14.95
CA ALA A 41 12.49 -19.99 -13.60
C ALA A 41 13.93 -20.09 -13.07
N ASP A 42 14.80 -19.17 -13.49
CA ASP A 42 16.20 -19.12 -13.06
C ASP A 42 16.28 -18.39 -11.71
N PRO A 43 16.94 -18.98 -10.69
CA PRO A 43 17.04 -18.37 -9.36
C PRO A 43 17.77 -17.01 -9.33
N ASP A 44 18.45 -16.60 -10.40
CA ASP A 44 19.05 -15.27 -10.52
C ASP A 44 18.17 -14.25 -11.30
N THR A 45 16.93 -14.61 -11.63
CA THR A 45 15.96 -13.71 -12.29
C THR A 45 14.88 -13.23 -11.32
N ALA A 46 14.24 -12.11 -11.64
CA ALA A 46 13.14 -11.57 -10.83
C ALA A 46 11.98 -12.58 -10.76
N GLU A 47 11.64 -13.18 -11.89
CA GLU A 47 10.58 -14.19 -12.03
C GLU A 47 10.83 -15.44 -11.18
N GLY A 48 12.08 -15.94 -11.16
CA GLY A 48 12.47 -17.08 -10.34
C GLY A 48 12.57 -16.79 -8.84
N LEU A 49 12.81 -15.53 -8.46
CA LEU A 49 12.94 -15.10 -7.05
C LEU A 49 11.62 -14.62 -6.43
N THR A 50 10.65 -14.19 -7.24
CA THR A 50 9.40 -13.60 -6.75
C THR A 50 8.55 -14.67 -6.06
N ARG A 51 8.34 -14.48 -4.75
CA ARG A 51 7.51 -15.36 -3.91
C ARG A 51 6.19 -14.73 -3.47
N ALA A 52 6.09 -13.42 -3.55
CA ALA A 52 4.90 -12.67 -3.20
C ALA A 52 4.75 -11.45 -4.11
N VAL A 53 3.50 -11.02 -4.33
CA VAL A 53 3.18 -9.81 -5.09
C VAL A 53 2.10 -8.99 -4.39
N THR A 54 2.14 -7.69 -4.59
CA THR A 54 1.07 -6.77 -4.19
C THR A 54 0.14 -6.52 -5.37
N MET A 55 -1.14 -6.83 -5.23
CA MET A 55 -2.14 -6.70 -6.29
C MET A 55 -2.71 -5.28 -6.30
N ILE A 56 -2.22 -4.48 -7.23
CA ILE A 56 -2.61 -3.09 -7.50
C ILE A 56 -3.48 -3.02 -8.79
N PRO A 57 -4.36 -2.01 -8.99
CA PRO A 57 -4.35 -0.65 -8.42
C PRO A 57 -5.22 -0.44 -7.18
N ALA A 58 -5.66 -1.50 -6.48
CA ALA A 58 -6.57 -1.43 -5.32
C ALA A 58 -8.00 -0.93 -5.60
N SER A 59 -8.27 -0.50 -6.83
CA SER A 59 -9.48 0.17 -7.27
C SER A 59 -9.97 -0.39 -8.62
N GLY A 60 -11.22 -0.08 -8.94
CA GLY A 60 -12.02 -0.62 -10.02
C GLY A 60 -13.18 -1.44 -9.48
N GLU A 61 -14.40 -0.98 -9.76
CA GLU A 61 -15.65 -1.44 -9.13
C GLU A 61 -15.88 -2.96 -9.24
N PHE A 62 -15.38 -3.59 -10.33
CA PHE A 62 -15.56 -5.01 -10.64
C PHE A 62 -14.26 -5.74 -11.01
N THR A 63 -13.09 -5.12 -10.84
CA THR A 63 -11.78 -5.64 -11.31
C THR A 63 -11.46 -7.03 -10.74
N TYR A 64 -11.89 -7.31 -9.52
CA TYR A 64 -11.63 -8.57 -8.81
C TYR A 64 -12.67 -9.66 -9.07
N ALA A 65 -13.70 -9.39 -9.88
CA ALA A 65 -14.75 -10.37 -10.16
C ALA A 65 -14.18 -11.53 -10.99
N THR A 66 -14.43 -12.76 -10.55
CA THR A 66 -14.09 -13.97 -11.30
C THR A 66 -15.19 -14.38 -12.30
N GLN A 67 -16.34 -13.72 -12.21
CA GLN A 67 -17.43 -13.81 -13.19
C GLN A 67 -17.47 -12.58 -14.10
N ALA A 68 -17.94 -12.78 -15.34
CA ALA A 68 -18.11 -11.70 -16.30
C ALA A 68 -19.18 -10.70 -15.83
N ILE A 69 -18.78 -9.44 -15.63
CA ILE A 69 -19.69 -8.31 -15.38
C ILE A 69 -19.80 -7.50 -16.67
N ARG A 70 -21.04 -7.16 -17.02
CA ARG A 70 -21.32 -6.32 -18.19
C ARG A 70 -22.21 -5.16 -17.82
N LYS A 71 -21.90 -3.97 -18.31
CA LYS A 71 -22.76 -2.79 -18.23
C LYS A 71 -23.66 -2.65 -19.45
N THR A 72 -24.81 -2.03 -19.26
CA THR A 72 -25.63 -1.53 -20.37
C THR A 72 -25.26 -0.08 -20.65
N ASP A 73 -24.82 0.21 -21.87
CA ASP A 73 -24.45 1.54 -22.33
C ASP A 73 -25.06 1.81 -23.70
N GLY A 74 -25.88 2.86 -23.83
CA GLY A 74 -26.54 3.22 -25.09
C GLY A 74 -27.38 2.11 -25.75
N GLY A 75 -27.85 1.12 -25.00
CA GLY A 75 -28.57 -0.06 -25.52
C GLY A 75 -27.65 -1.22 -25.96
N ALA A 76 -26.33 -1.03 -25.92
CA ALA A 76 -25.34 -2.10 -26.07
C ALA A 76 -24.94 -2.67 -24.70
N THR A 77 -24.41 -3.89 -24.71
CA THR A 77 -23.85 -4.54 -23.52
C THR A 77 -22.33 -4.62 -23.67
N VAL A 78 -21.60 -4.02 -22.74
CA VAL A 78 -20.14 -3.88 -22.79
C VAL A 78 -19.53 -4.53 -21.54
N PRO A 79 -18.43 -5.30 -21.66
CA PRO A 79 -17.75 -5.87 -20.50
C PRO A 79 -17.13 -4.80 -19.59
N GLU A 80 -17.16 -5.06 -18.28
CA GLU A 80 -16.46 -4.26 -17.27
C GLU A 80 -15.12 -4.89 -16.85
N ASN A 81 -14.98 -6.21 -16.98
CA ASN A 81 -13.81 -6.97 -16.49
C ASN A 81 -13.34 -8.09 -17.45
N LEU A 82 -13.53 -7.90 -18.76
CA LEU A 82 -13.07 -8.81 -19.83
C LEU A 82 -12.17 -8.04 -20.81
N ASN A 83 -11.14 -7.37 -20.28
CA ASN A 83 -10.29 -6.48 -21.05
C ASN A 83 -9.12 -7.23 -21.70
N ALA A 84 -8.59 -8.27 -21.05
CA ALA A 84 -7.47 -9.06 -21.57
C ALA A 84 -7.89 -10.02 -22.69
N LEU A 85 -8.98 -10.77 -22.48
CA LEU A 85 -9.57 -11.71 -23.43
C LEU A 85 -11.10 -11.65 -23.33
N ALA A 86 -11.80 -11.78 -24.46
CA ALA A 86 -13.25 -11.58 -24.51
C ALA A 86 -14.06 -12.55 -23.64
N ASP A 87 -13.50 -13.73 -23.34
CA ASP A 87 -14.20 -14.83 -22.64
C ASP A 87 -13.59 -15.17 -21.27
N SER A 88 -12.59 -14.42 -20.80
CA SER A 88 -11.94 -14.63 -19.49
C SER A 88 -11.95 -13.35 -18.67
N THR A 89 -12.17 -13.49 -17.36
CA THR A 89 -12.14 -12.34 -16.45
C THR A 89 -10.72 -11.91 -16.15
N ASP A 90 -10.53 -10.60 -16.05
CA ASP A 90 -9.20 -10.00 -15.86
C ASP A 90 -8.49 -10.57 -14.62
N MET A 91 -9.23 -10.82 -13.53
CA MET A 91 -8.69 -11.43 -12.32
C MET A 91 -8.15 -12.86 -12.55
N VAL A 92 -8.92 -13.71 -13.23
CA VAL A 92 -8.53 -15.11 -13.50
C VAL A 92 -7.32 -15.14 -14.44
N GLU A 93 -7.37 -14.35 -15.51
CA GLU A 93 -6.28 -14.24 -16.48
C GLU A 93 -5.00 -13.70 -15.83
N ALA A 94 -5.10 -12.68 -14.97
CA ALA A 94 -3.97 -12.12 -14.26
C ALA A 94 -3.30 -13.14 -13.33
N LEU A 95 -4.09 -13.93 -12.60
CA LEU A 95 -3.57 -14.98 -11.73
C LEU A 95 -2.94 -16.14 -12.53
N ASP A 96 -3.55 -16.54 -13.65
CA ASP A 96 -2.99 -17.57 -14.54
C ASP A 96 -1.63 -17.12 -15.08
N ARG A 97 -1.53 -15.89 -15.57
CA ARG A 97 -0.26 -15.31 -16.05
C ARG A 97 0.76 -15.16 -14.93
N LEU A 98 0.34 -14.72 -13.75
CA LEU A 98 1.22 -14.59 -12.58
C LEU A 98 1.86 -15.93 -12.22
N GLN A 99 1.06 -16.99 -12.05
CA GLN A 99 1.57 -18.32 -11.69
C GLN A 99 2.39 -18.95 -12.82
N ALA A 100 2.06 -18.65 -14.07
CA ALA A 100 2.85 -19.10 -15.22
C ALA A 100 4.22 -18.40 -15.28
N MET A 101 4.29 -17.09 -14.99
CA MET A 101 5.51 -16.29 -15.11
C MET A 101 6.42 -16.35 -13.89
N ALA A 102 5.85 -16.30 -12.68
CA ALA A 102 6.56 -16.36 -11.41
C ALA A 102 6.16 -17.63 -10.64
N PRO A 103 6.66 -18.82 -11.02
CA PRO A 103 6.19 -20.10 -10.48
C PRO A 103 6.49 -20.31 -8.98
N ALA A 104 7.37 -19.48 -8.40
CA ALA A 104 7.67 -19.49 -6.97
C ALA A 104 6.68 -18.65 -6.14
N VAL A 105 5.73 -17.96 -6.78
CA VAL A 105 4.73 -17.15 -6.09
C VAL A 105 3.82 -18.04 -5.24
N GLU A 106 3.72 -17.69 -3.97
CA GLU A 106 2.95 -18.42 -2.97
C GLU A 106 2.08 -17.49 -2.11
N SER A 107 2.19 -16.18 -2.29
CA SER A 107 1.41 -15.19 -1.55
C SER A 107 1.05 -13.97 -2.38
N VAL A 108 -0.13 -13.41 -2.12
CA VAL A 108 -0.63 -12.18 -2.75
C VAL A 108 -1.18 -11.25 -1.68
N SER A 109 -0.73 -10.01 -1.67
CA SER A 109 -1.37 -8.92 -0.92
C SER A 109 -2.52 -8.35 -1.75
N LEU A 110 -3.76 -8.61 -1.35
CA LEU A 110 -4.96 -8.10 -2.00
C LEU A 110 -5.24 -6.69 -1.49
N VAL A 111 -4.92 -5.69 -2.32
CA VAL A 111 -5.13 -4.29 -1.96
C VAL A 111 -6.55 -3.86 -2.30
N VAL A 112 -7.27 -3.24 -1.37
CA VAL A 112 -8.66 -2.80 -1.57
C VAL A 112 -8.86 -1.40 -1.01
N ALA A 113 -9.22 -0.44 -1.87
CA ALA A 113 -9.25 0.97 -1.51
C ALA A 113 -10.64 1.54 -1.21
N TRP A 114 -10.73 2.33 -0.13
CA TRP A 114 -11.75 3.37 0.05
C TRP A 114 -11.12 4.76 -0.17
N PHE A 115 -11.95 5.80 -0.14
CA PHE A 115 -11.53 7.17 -0.42
C PHE A 115 -11.55 8.05 0.82
N GLY A 116 -10.43 8.74 1.06
CA GLY A 116 -10.31 9.85 2.00
C GLY A 116 -10.50 11.19 1.27
N ASP A 117 -11.15 12.17 1.90
CA ASP A 117 -11.52 13.45 1.25
C ASP A 117 -10.90 14.71 1.88
N ASP A 118 -10.06 14.56 2.91
CA ASP A 118 -9.45 15.68 3.64
C ASP A 118 -8.16 15.22 4.34
N LEU A 119 -7.12 16.06 4.38
CA LEU A 119 -5.88 15.79 5.12
C LEU A 119 -6.02 16.05 6.64
N ARG A 120 -7.09 16.69 7.10
CA ARG A 120 -7.30 16.98 8.52
C ARG A 120 -8.00 15.79 9.17
N ALA A 121 -7.33 15.13 10.11
CA ALA A 121 -7.86 13.97 10.82
C ALA A 121 -9.25 14.22 11.41
N GLY A 122 -9.50 15.43 11.94
CA GLY A 122 -10.79 15.80 12.50
C GLY A 122 -11.93 16.01 11.50
N SER A 123 -11.67 15.98 10.18
CA SER A 123 -12.65 16.26 9.12
C SER A 123 -12.69 15.21 8.01
N CYS A 124 -11.61 14.45 7.85
CA CYS A 124 -11.48 13.38 6.86
C CYS A 124 -12.53 12.28 7.07
N LYS A 125 -13.18 11.90 5.99
CA LYS A 125 -14.10 10.75 5.92
C LYS A 125 -13.52 9.69 5.01
N VAL A 126 -13.60 8.44 5.44
CA VAL A 126 -13.18 7.26 4.66
C VAL A 126 -14.43 6.55 4.16
N ARG A 127 -14.65 6.53 2.83
CA ARG A 127 -15.90 6.04 2.20
C ARG A 127 -15.65 5.16 0.98
N PRO A 128 -16.50 4.16 0.71
CA PRO A 128 -16.45 3.47 -0.57
C PRO A 128 -16.93 4.41 -1.68
N GLY A 129 -16.27 4.34 -2.84
CA GLY A 129 -16.51 5.25 -3.95
C GLY A 129 -16.88 4.56 -5.26
N VAL A 130 -17.50 5.32 -6.17
CA VAL A 130 -17.93 4.89 -7.51
C VAL A 130 -17.48 5.90 -8.58
N GLU A 131 -17.26 5.41 -9.80
CA GLU A 131 -16.79 6.20 -10.95
C GLU A 131 -17.90 7.10 -11.53
N VAL A 132 -19.14 6.60 -11.46
CA VAL A 132 -20.34 7.22 -12.03
C VAL A 132 -21.51 7.03 -11.07
N SER A 133 -22.40 8.01 -11.02
CA SER A 133 -23.61 7.99 -10.18
C SER A 133 -24.65 6.97 -10.64
N ALA A 134 -24.64 6.61 -11.93
CA ALA A 134 -25.55 5.63 -12.52
C ALA A 134 -24.79 4.68 -13.45
N LYS A 135 -24.86 3.38 -13.13
CA LYS A 135 -24.39 2.27 -13.97
C LYS A 135 -25.29 1.09 -13.68
N SER A 136 -25.82 0.46 -14.72
CA SER A 136 -26.58 -0.79 -14.60
C SER A 136 -25.69 -1.93 -15.07
N THR A 137 -25.53 -2.95 -14.23
CA THR A 137 -24.64 -4.08 -14.48
C THR A 137 -25.35 -5.42 -14.31
N THR A 138 -24.87 -6.43 -15.03
CA THR A 138 -25.36 -7.81 -14.95
C THR A 138 -24.17 -8.77 -14.87
N PRO A 139 -24.31 -9.92 -14.17
CA PRO A 139 -25.47 -10.36 -13.40
C PRO A 139 -25.58 -9.70 -12.00
N ALA A 140 -24.58 -8.93 -11.58
CA ALA A 140 -24.51 -8.35 -10.23
C ALA A 140 -24.44 -6.81 -10.26
N SER A 141 -24.94 -6.20 -9.19
CA SER A 141 -24.85 -4.76 -8.92
C SER A 141 -23.71 -4.45 -7.95
N TRP A 142 -23.12 -3.26 -8.08
CA TRP A 142 -22.11 -2.78 -7.13
C TRP A 142 -22.72 -2.48 -5.75
N SER A 143 -22.06 -2.93 -4.69
CA SER A 143 -22.34 -2.54 -3.30
C SER A 143 -21.11 -2.80 -2.42
N VAL A 144 -20.87 -1.91 -1.46
CA VAL A 144 -19.81 -2.06 -0.45
C VAL A 144 -20.36 -1.68 0.92
N ASN A 145 -20.22 -2.55 1.91
CA ASN A 145 -20.69 -2.33 3.28
C ASN A 145 -22.19 -1.97 3.37
N GLY A 146 -23.00 -2.53 2.45
CA GLY A 146 -24.43 -2.23 2.28
C GLY A 146 -24.74 -0.89 1.61
N VAL A 147 -23.72 -0.13 1.18
CA VAL A 147 -23.87 1.13 0.45
C VAL A 147 -24.12 0.82 -1.01
N SER A 148 -25.26 1.28 -1.54
CA SER A 148 -25.56 1.20 -2.96
C SER A 148 -24.83 2.28 -3.74
N ARG A 149 -24.65 2.10 -5.06
CA ARG A 149 -24.04 3.11 -5.94
C ARG A 149 -24.60 4.52 -5.75
N ALA A 150 -25.93 4.64 -5.62
CA ALA A 150 -26.60 5.94 -5.50
C ALA A 150 -26.25 6.69 -4.20
N ALA A 151 -25.78 5.99 -3.16
CA ALA A 151 -25.39 6.55 -1.87
C ALA A 151 -23.86 6.59 -1.67
N ALA A 152 -23.09 6.06 -2.63
CA ALA A 152 -21.64 6.01 -2.55
C ALA A 152 -20.99 7.37 -2.81
N PHE A 153 -19.73 7.51 -2.38
CA PHE A 153 -18.93 8.67 -2.72
C PHE A 153 -18.64 8.69 -4.23
N LEU A 154 -19.00 9.76 -4.93
CA LEU A 154 -18.66 9.90 -6.35
C LEU A 154 -17.23 10.42 -6.44
N VAL A 155 -16.34 9.65 -7.06
CA VAL A 155 -14.94 10.06 -7.24
C VAL A 155 -14.85 11.31 -8.10
N SER A 156 -13.86 12.14 -7.83
CA SER A 156 -13.60 13.36 -8.58
C SER A 156 -13.27 13.05 -10.05
N ARG A 157 -13.36 14.11 -10.86
CA ARG A 157 -13.21 14.04 -12.30
C ARG A 157 -12.15 15.01 -12.78
N ASP A 158 -11.45 14.63 -13.84
CA ASP A 158 -10.51 15.49 -14.53
C ASP A 158 -11.22 16.52 -15.42
N ASP A 159 -10.43 17.34 -16.11
CA ASP A 159 -10.92 18.38 -17.01
C ASP A 159 -11.58 17.83 -18.30
N GLN A 160 -11.42 16.53 -18.59
CA GLN A 160 -12.13 15.82 -19.66
C GLN A 160 -13.34 15.02 -19.16
N ASP A 161 -13.82 15.27 -17.93
CA ASP A 161 -14.96 14.59 -17.31
C ASP A 161 -14.76 13.07 -17.16
N ARG A 162 -13.51 12.61 -17.01
CA ARG A 162 -13.17 11.22 -16.70
C ARG A 162 -12.96 11.06 -15.20
N PRO A 163 -13.38 9.92 -14.60
CA PRO A 163 -13.09 9.65 -13.20
C PRO A 163 -11.57 9.57 -12.98
N VAL A 164 -11.06 10.25 -11.95
CA VAL A 164 -9.62 10.28 -11.63
C VAL A 164 -9.13 8.94 -11.08
N TYR A 165 -10.01 8.23 -10.37
CA TYR A 165 -9.78 6.91 -9.81
C TYR A 165 -10.83 5.90 -10.31
N GLY A 166 -10.46 4.61 -10.32
CA GLY A 166 -11.46 3.54 -10.36
C GLY A 166 -12.25 3.49 -9.05
N GLY A 167 -13.47 2.96 -9.04
CA GLY A 167 -14.29 2.88 -7.82
C GLY A 167 -13.77 1.84 -6.81
N THR A 168 -14.28 1.83 -5.59
CA THR A 168 -13.95 0.76 -4.62
C THR A 168 -14.43 -0.59 -5.17
N PRO A 169 -13.61 -1.67 -5.12
CA PRO A 169 -14.06 -3.00 -5.52
C PRO A 169 -15.29 -3.43 -4.73
N SER A 170 -16.33 -3.89 -5.43
CA SER A 170 -17.58 -4.35 -4.81
C SER A 170 -17.33 -5.56 -3.90
N ASP A 171 -18.06 -5.67 -2.79
CA ASP A 171 -17.78 -6.69 -1.75
C ASP A 171 -17.74 -8.12 -2.30
N PHE A 172 -18.70 -8.47 -3.17
CA PHE A 172 -18.75 -9.81 -3.77
C PHE A 172 -17.50 -10.12 -4.62
N THR A 173 -16.86 -9.11 -5.22
CA THR A 173 -15.67 -9.28 -6.05
C THR A 173 -14.44 -9.53 -5.19
N VAL A 174 -14.38 -8.88 -4.02
CA VAL A 174 -13.34 -9.12 -3.01
C VAL A 174 -13.44 -10.55 -2.49
N VAL A 175 -14.66 -11.02 -2.17
CA VAL A 175 -14.90 -12.41 -1.75
C VAL A 175 -14.46 -13.39 -2.83
N GLN A 176 -14.87 -13.16 -4.09
CA GLN A 176 -14.47 -14.00 -5.22
C GLN A 176 -12.94 -14.06 -5.39
N ALA A 177 -12.24 -12.93 -5.29
CA ALA A 177 -10.79 -12.90 -5.40
C ALA A 177 -10.09 -13.66 -4.27
N ILE A 178 -10.55 -13.50 -3.01
CA ILE A 178 -10.01 -14.26 -1.87
C ILE A 178 -10.19 -15.76 -2.12
N GLN A 179 -11.39 -16.19 -2.47
CA GLN A 179 -11.70 -17.61 -2.71
C GLN A 179 -10.90 -18.18 -3.89
N GLU A 180 -10.73 -17.42 -4.97
CA GLU A 180 -9.95 -17.82 -6.14
C GLU A 180 -8.46 -17.97 -5.83
N MET A 181 -7.87 -17.02 -5.10
CA MET A 181 -6.46 -17.15 -4.69
C MET A 181 -6.27 -18.34 -3.74
N LYS A 182 -7.18 -18.53 -2.79
CA LYS A 182 -7.16 -19.68 -1.87
C LYS A 182 -7.32 -21.02 -2.61
N SER A 183 -8.20 -21.10 -3.63
CA SER A 183 -8.40 -22.32 -4.41
C SER A 183 -7.15 -22.72 -5.20
N ARG A 184 -6.33 -21.74 -5.58
CA ARG A 184 -5.01 -21.91 -6.23
C ARG A 184 -3.88 -22.22 -5.25
N GLY A 185 -4.13 -22.24 -3.95
CA GLY A 185 -3.13 -22.46 -2.90
C GLY A 185 -2.27 -21.23 -2.58
N LEU A 186 -2.68 -20.03 -2.99
CA LEU A 186 -1.99 -18.79 -2.66
C LEU A 186 -2.40 -18.30 -1.26
N ARG A 187 -1.42 -17.85 -0.47
CA ARG A 187 -1.67 -17.16 0.80
C ARG A 187 -2.12 -15.73 0.55
N VAL A 188 -3.18 -15.31 1.21
CA VAL A 188 -3.77 -13.98 1.02
C VAL A 188 -3.46 -13.08 2.22
N THR A 189 -2.78 -11.97 1.96
CA THR A 189 -2.71 -10.83 2.89
C THR A 189 -3.76 -9.82 2.48
N PHE A 190 -4.73 -9.52 3.35
CA PHE A 190 -5.69 -8.46 3.08
C PHE A 190 -5.10 -7.10 3.43
N TYR A 191 -5.04 -6.21 2.44
CA TYR A 191 -4.39 -4.92 2.53
C TYR A 191 -5.43 -3.80 2.30
N PRO A 192 -6.05 -3.24 3.35
CA PRO A 192 -6.94 -2.10 3.20
C PRO A 192 -6.13 -0.84 2.86
N PHE A 193 -6.65 -0.04 1.93
CA PHE A 193 -5.96 1.13 1.38
C PHE A 193 -6.85 2.36 1.37
N ILE A 194 -6.24 3.55 1.43
CA ILE A 194 -6.95 4.83 1.31
C ILE A 194 -6.37 5.61 0.14
N LEU A 195 -7.19 5.84 -0.87
CA LEU A 195 -6.89 6.79 -1.94
C LEU A 195 -7.41 8.17 -1.51
N MET A 196 -6.57 9.20 -1.55
CA MET A 196 -7.05 10.55 -1.24
C MET A 196 -7.65 11.19 -2.49
N ASP A 197 -8.93 11.49 -2.42
CA ASP A 197 -9.67 12.17 -3.48
C ASP A 197 -9.93 13.63 -3.11
N VAL A 198 -8.85 14.41 -3.20
CA VAL A 198 -8.84 15.87 -2.99
C VAL A 198 -8.48 16.52 -4.33
N PRO A 199 -9.46 17.00 -5.12
CA PRO A 199 -9.18 17.51 -6.46
C PRO A 199 -8.45 18.87 -6.43
N PRO A 200 -7.77 19.25 -7.52
CA PRO A 200 -7.18 20.58 -7.66
C PRO A 200 -8.25 21.67 -7.54
N GLY A 201 -7.88 22.82 -6.97
CA GLY A 201 -8.80 23.95 -6.77
C GLY A 201 -9.83 23.76 -5.65
N ASN A 202 -9.68 22.73 -4.80
CA ASN A 202 -10.49 22.58 -3.59
C ASN A 202 -10.33 23.79 -2.63
N THR A 203 -11.32 23.99 -1.77
CA THR A 203 -11.36 25.10 -0.80
C THR A 203 -11.14 24.64 0.64
N LEU A 204 -10.57 23.44 0.83
CA LEU A 204 -10.34 22.88 2.15
C LEU A 204 -9.19 23.64 2.85
N PRO A 205 -9.30 23.97 4.14
CA PRO A 205 -8.18 24.49 4.92
C PRO A 205 -6.99 23.53 4.87
N ASN A 206 -5.80 24.05 4.55
CA ASN A 206 -4.58 23.26 4.49
C ASN A 206 -4.00 23.05 5.91
N PRO A 207 -3.96 21.82 6.45
CA PRO A 207 -3.37 21.58 7.78
C PRO A 207 -1.88 21.93 7.85
N TYR A 208 -1.19 21.90 6.71
CA TYR A 208 0.23 22.26 6.58
C TYR A 208 0.41 23.76 6.28
N SER A 209 -0.32 24.61 7.02
CA SER A 209 -0.19 26.06 6.97
C SER A 209 -0.44 26.67 8.35
N ASP A 210 0.14 27.85 8.60
CA ASP A 210 -0.02 28.55 9.87
C ASP A 210 -1.50 28.82 10.17
N ASN A 211 -1.95 28.36 11.34
CA ASN A 211 -3.34 28.40 11.80
C ASN A 211 -4.33 27.70 10.86
N ALA A 212 -3.84 26.81 9.98
CA ALA A 212 -4.60 26.23 8.87
C ALA A 212 -5.31 27.30 8.01
N ALA A 213 -4.67 28.46 7.84
CA ALA A 213 -5.26 29.62 7.20
C ALA A 213 -5.18 29.60 5.66
N GLU A 214 -4.30 28.78 5.08
CA GLU A 214 -4.23 28.63 3.63
C GLU A 214 -5.43 27.82 3.13
N THR A 215 -6.09 28.35 2.09
CA THR A 215 -7.20 27.67 1.41
C THR A 215 -6.63 26.80 0.28
N GLY A 216 -7.02 25.54 0.26
CA GLY A 216 -6.64 24.57 -0.75
C GLY A 216 -5.60 23.58 -0.22
N GLN A 217 -6.00 22.32 -0.09
CA GLN A 217 -5.08 21.22 0.18
C GLN A 217 -4.39 20.77 -1.13
N PRO A 218 -3.19 20.16 -1.05
CA PRO A 218 -2.54 19.54 -2.21
C PRO A 218 -3.50 18.59 -2.93
N ALA A 219 -3.43 18.55 -4.27
CA ALA A 219 -4.25 17.66 -5.07
C ALA A 219 -3.80 16.21 -4.92
N PHE A 220 -4.76 15.30 -4.76
CA PHE A 220 -4.56 13.84 -4.67
C PHE A 220 -3.36 13.43 -3.80
N PRO A 221 -3.30 13.92 -2.54
CA PRO A 221 -2.13 13.72 -1.70
C PRO A 221 -1.99 12.26 -1.29
N TRP A 222 -0.78 11.85 -0.92
CA TRP A 222 -0.60 10.55 -0.26
C TRP A 222 -1.30 10.51 1.11
N ARG A 223 -1.94 9.38 1.46
CA ARG A 223 -2.68 9.17 2.73
C ARG A 223 -1.85 9.41 3.99
N GLY A 224 -0.54 9.15 3.93
CA GLY A 224 0.39 9.40 5.02
C GLY A 224 0.51 10.88 5.42
N ARG A 225 -0.10 11.80 4.65
CA ARG A 225 -0.24 13.22 4.99
C ARG A 225 -1.49 13.56 5.79
N ILE A 226 -2.37 12.60 6.11
CA ILE A 226 -3.46 12.86 7.04
C ILE A 226 -2.87 13.18 8.41
N THR A 227 -3.20 14.34 8.98
CA THR A 227 -2.60 14.82 10.23
C THR A 227 -3.56 15.69 11.06
N CYS A 228 -3.12 16.16 12.24
CA CYS A 228 -3.88 17.11 13.03
C CYS A 228 -3.93 18.49 12.34
N SER A 229 -4.92 19.31 12.66
CA SER A 229 -5.10 20.62 12.04
C SER A 229 -5.19 21.73 13.11
N PRO A 230 -4.30 22.73 13.09
CA PRO A 230 -3.08 22.82 12.27
C PRO A 230 -2.03 21.75 12.63
N ALA A 231 -1.25 21.31 11.64
CA ALA A 231 -0.27 20.23 11.77
C ALA A 231 0.91 20.61 12.68
N ALA A 232 1.67 19.62 13.17
CA ALA A 232 2.91 19.87 13.90
C ALA A 232 3.90 20.70 13.07
N GLY A 233 4.60 21.64 13.70
CA GLY A 233 5.55 22.53 13.02
C GLY A 233 4.96 23.83 12.45
N PHE A 234 3.63 24.00 12.52
CA PHE A 234 2.95 25.23 12.07
C PHE A 234 2.39 26.03 13.24
N ALA A 235 2.25 27.35 13.06
CA ALA A 235 1.65 28.21 14.06
C ALA A 235 0.22 27.75 14.39
N GLY A 236 -0.15 27.80 15.67
CA GLY A 236 -1.48 27.34 16.12
C GLY A 236 -1.68 25.83 16.09
N THR A 237 -0.61 25.04 15.91
CA THR A 237 -0.68 23.57 15.96
C THR A 237 -1.42 23.06 17.19
N VAL A 238 -2.21 22.01 17.00
CA VAL A 238 -2.87 21.28 18.10
C VAL A 238 -2.06 20.08 18.57
N ASP A 239 -0.91 19.79 17.96
CA ASP A 239 0.01 18.77 18.45
C ASP A 239 0.41 19.04 19.92
N LYS A 240 0.57 17.95 20.69
CA LYS A 240 0.75 17.97 22.16
C LYS A 240 -0.44 18.55 22.94
N THR A 241 -1.66 18.54 22.39
CA THR A 241 -2.86 19.03 23.08
C THR A 241 -4.00 18.00 23.11
N ALA A 242 -4.98 18.19 24.00
CA ALA A 242 -6.20 17.37 24.03
C ALA A 242 -7.02 17.45 22.72
N THR A 243 -6.94 18.58 22.00
CA THR A 243 -7.63 18.74 20.72
C THR A 243 -7.10 17.77 19.66
N ALA A 244 -5.80 17.48 19.65
CA ALA A 244 -5.23 16.46 18.77
C ALA A 244 -5.84 15.07 19.03
N ALA A 245 -6.05 14.68 20.29
CA ALA A 245 -6.72 13.42 20.61
C ALA A 245 -8.15 13.37 20.04
N SER A 246 -8.91 14.47 20.17
CA SER A 246 -10.27 14.55 19.62
C SER A 246 -10.30 14.45 18.10
N GLN A 247 -9.34 15.07 17.41
CA GLN A 247 -9.23 14.99 15.94
C GLN A 247 -8.86 13.57 15.47
N VAL A 248 -7.95 12.89 16.17
CA VAL A 248 -7.62 11.50 15.89
C VAL A 248 -8.82 10.58 16.13
N ALA A 249 -9.53 10.76 17.25
CA ALA A 249 -10.73 9.98 17.55
C ALA A 249 -11.82 10.15 16.48
N ALA A 250 -11.97 11.37 15.94
CA ALA A 250 -12.91 11.64 14.85
C ALA A 250 -12.55 10.89 13.55
N LEU A 251 -11.26 10.82 13.19
CA LEU A 251 -10.81 10.02 12.03
C LEU A 251 -11.11 8.53 12.21
N PHE A 252 -10.83 7.98 13.40
CA PHE A 252 -11.07 6.56 13.66
C PHE A 252 -12.56 6.22 13.66
N GLY A 253 -13.41 7.13 14.16
CA GLY A 253 -14.85 6.92 14.28
C GLY A 253 -15.21 6.02 15.46
N ALA A 254 -16.49 5.69 15.59
CA ALA A 254 -17.06 4.97 16.74
C ALA A 254 -17.48 3.53 16.39
N ALA A 255 -17.19 3.07 15.18
CA ALA A 255 -17.51 1.70 14.75
C ALA A 255 -16.94 0.65 15.72
N THR A 256 -17.74 -0.38 15.99
CA THR A 256 -17.38 -1.55 16.81
C THR A 256 -17.64 -2.83 16.00
N PRO A 257 -17.13 -4.01 16.41
CA PRO A 257 -17.46 -5.28 15.76
C PRO A 257 -18.97 -5.54 15.61
N ALA A 258 -19.78 -5.06 16.55
CA ALA A 258 -21.23 -5.20 16.56
C ALA A 258 -21.97 -4.20 15.63
N SER A 259 -21.26 -3.27 14.99
CA SER A 259 -21.84 -2.27 14.08
C SER A 259 -22.11 -2.81 12.67
N PHE A 260 -22.04 -4.13 12.48
CA PHE A 260 -22.18 -4.81 11.20
C PHE A 260 -23.15 -5.98 11.31
N SER A 261 -23.89 -6.24 10.24
CA SER A 261 -24.70 -7.44 10.04
C SER A 261 -24.08 -8.28 8.93
N VAL A 262 -23.85 -9.56 9.20
CA VAL A 262 -23.27 -10.52 8.25
C VAL A 262 -24.35 -11.53 7.87
N SER A 263 -24.57 -11.72 6.57
CA SER A 263 -25.51 -12.71 6.02
C SER A 263 -24.87 -13.40 4.81
N GLY A 264 -24.44 -14.65 5.01
CA GLY A 264 -23.59 -15.33 4.04
C GLY A 264 -22.30 -14.53 3.79
N GLU A 265 -22.02 -14.22 2.53
CA GLU A 265 -20.85 -13.44 2.09
C GLU A 265 -21.12 -11.93 2.02
N SER A 266 -22.27 -11.46 2.50
CA SER A 266 -22.65 -10.05 2.51
C SER A 266 -22.48 -9.42 3.89
N VAL A 267 -21.85 -8.25 3.93
CA VAL A 267 -21.65 -7.45 5.15
C VAL A 267 -22.32 -6.09 4.97
N SER A 268 -23.17 -5.69 5.90
CA SER A 268 -23.85 -4.39 5.87
C SER A 268 -23.67 -3.62 7.17
N TRP A 269 -23.55 -2.29 7.05
CA TRP A 269 -23.45 -1.39 8.19
C TRP A 269 -24.77 -1.25 8.94
N THR A 270 -24.72 -1.38 10.26
CA THR A 270 -25.85 -1.17 11.17
C THR A 270 -25.58 -0.12 12.25
N GLY A 271 -24.37 0.46 12.27
CA GLY A 271 -24.02 1.55 13.18
C GLY A 271 -24.58 2.91 12.74
N THR A 272 -24.07 3.98 13.36
CA THR A 272 -24.52 5.35 13.09
C THR A 272 -24.33 5.72 11.60
N PRO A 273 -25.38 6.16 10.87
CA PRO A 273 -25.27 6.40 9.42
C PRO A 273 -24.22 7.43 8.98
N GLY A 274 -23.89 8.39 9.86
CA GLY A 274 -22.89 9.43 9.60
C GLY A 274 -21.45 9.08 9.97
N ASP A 275 -21.21 7.89 10.54
CA ASP A 275 -19.86 7.45 10.90
C ASP A 275 -19.15 6.90 9.65
N TRP A 276 -18.17 7.66 9.18
CA TRP A 276 -17.28 7.32 8.07
C TRP A 276 -15.82 7.31 8.53
N GLY A 277 -15.58 6.79 9.73
CA GLY A 277 -14.24 6.66 10.27
C GLY A 277 -13.47 5.45 9.73
N LEU A 278 -12.16 5.47 9.94
CA LEU A 278 -11.22 4.41 9.58
C LEU A 278 -11.64 3.04 10.13
N ARG A 279 -12.15 3.00 11.37
CA ARG A 279 -12.60 1.74 12.01
C ARG A 279 -13.73 1.10 11.23
N ARG A 280 -14.62 1.89 10.62
CA ARG A 280 -15.72 1.34 9.81
C ARG A 280 -15.19 0.59 8.61
N MET A 281 -14.22 1.15 7.89
CA MET A 281 -13.58 0.49 6.76
C MET A 281 -12.88 -0.81 7.19
N VAL A 282 -12.04 -0.74 8.22
CA VAL A 282 -11.20 -1.87 8.63
C VAL A 282 -12.05 -3.01 9.20
N LEU A 283 -13.04 -2.71 10.05
CA LEU A 283 -13.92 -3.73 10.63
C LEU A 283 -14.90 -4.31 9.60
N HIS A 284 -15.33 -3.53 8.61
CA HIS A 284 -16.08 -4.06 7.46
C HIS A 284 -15.27 -5.15 6.77
N TYR A 285 -14.00 -4.86 6.45
CA TYR A 285 -13.15 -5.81 5.76
C TYR A 285 -12.75 -7.00 6.60
N ALA A 286 -12.59 -6.85 7.91
CA ALA A 286 -12.40 -7.99 8.81
C ALA A 286 -13.59 -8.98 8.73
N HIS A 287 -14.83 -8.46 8.79
CA HIS A 287 -16.03 -9.29 8.60
C HIS A 287 -16.11 -9.90 7.21
N LEU A 288 -15.78 -9.13 6.16
CA LEU A 288 -15.82 -9.62 4.78
C LEU A 288 -14.79 -10.74 4.54
N CYS A 289 -13.57 -10.59 5.07
CA CYS A 289 -12.54 -11.62 5.01
C CYS A 289 -12.97 -12.89 5.74
N ALA A 290 -13.55 -12.78 6.93
CA ALA A 290 -14.11 -13.92 7.65
C ALA A 290 -15.21 -14.61 6.83
N ALA A 291 -16.13 -13.84 6.25
CA ALA A 291 -17.23 -14.34 5.42
C ALA A 291 -16.73 -15.02 4.12
N ALA A 292 -15.60 -14.58 3.56
CA ALA A 292 -14.98 -15.17 2.38
C ALA A 292 -14.30 -16.53 2.66
N GLY A 293 -14.21 -16.96 3.92
CA GLY A 293 -13.50 -18.19 4.34
C GLY A 293 -12.15 -17.94 5.02
N GLY A 294 -11.82 -16.68 5.33
CA GLY A 294 -10.60 -16.27 6.02
C GLY A 294 -9.43 -15.93 5.08
N VAL A 295 -8.46 -15.20 5.63
CA VAL A 295 -7.21 -14.79 4.97
C VAL A 295 -6.02 -15.22 5.84
N ASP A 296 -4.82 -15.27 5.26
CA ASP A 296 -3.62 -15.70 5.99
C ASP A 296 -3.05 -14.55 6.85
N ALA A 297 -3.15 -13.32 6.34
CA ALA A 297 -2.82 -12.12 7.08
C ALA A 297 -3.79 -10.97 6.80
N PHE A 298 -3.89 -10.02 7.73
CA PHE A 298 -4.74 -8.84 7.65
C PHE A 298 -4.01 -7.61 8.21
N LEU A 299 -4.02 -6.51 7.47
CA LEU A 299 -3.43 -5.25 7.92
C LEU A 299 -4.48 -4.31 8.52
N ILE A 300 -4.22 -3.72 9.67
CA ILE A 300 -5.15 -2.80 10.37
C ILE A 300 -5.05 -1.34 9.89
N GLY A 301 -4.03 -1.03 9.11
CA GLY A 301 -3.70 0.31 8.62
C GLY A 301 -2.34 0.28 7.93
N THR A 302 -2.10 1.25 7.06
CA THR A 302 -0.92 1.25 6.19
C THR A 302 -0.44 2.68 5.89
N GLU A 303 0.85 2.94 6.05
CA GLU A 303 1.54 4.20 5.73
C GLU A 303 0.85 5.48 6.27
N MET A 304 0.73 5.61 7.59
CA MET A 304 0.05 6.74 8.22
C MET A 304 0.97 7.60 9.12
N PRO A 305 2.20 7.98 8.71
CA PRO A 305 3.14 8.70 9.57
C PRO A 305 2.56 10.02 10.10
N GLY A 306 1.88 10.81 9.26
CA GLY A 306 1.26 12.06 9.67
C GLY A 306 0.19 11.93 10.76
N LEU A 307 -0.37 10.72 10.92
CA LEU A 307 -1.38 10.36 11.91
C LEU A 307 -0.74 9.71 13.15
N THR A 308 0.16 8.74 12.96
CA THR A 308 0.77 7.97 14.05
C THR A 308 1.72 8.81 14.90
N THR A 309 2.30 9.87 14.35
CA THR A 309 3.16 10.80 15.09
C THR A 309 2.43 11.97 15.75
N ILE A 310 1.11 12.10 15.58
CA ILE A 310 0.31 13.10 16.30
C ILE A 310 0.40 12.81 17.80
N ARG A 311 0.61 13.87 18.60
CA ARG A 311 0.70 13.78 20.05
C ARG A 311 -0.46 14.51 20.73
N SER A 312 -0.97 13.94 21.82
CA SER A 312 -1.92 14.60 22.73
C SER A 312 -1.30 15.08 24.05
N GLY A 313 0.01 14.91 24.18
CA GLY A 313 0.86 15.38 25.27
C GLY A 313 2.33 15.33 24.84
N ALA A 314 3.29 15.41 25.76
CA ALA A 314 4.72 15.37 25.39
C ALA A 314 5.12 14.06 24.69
N SER A 315 4.60 12.93 25.15
CA SER A 315 4.95 11.57 24.70
C SER A 315 3.74 10.66 24.48
N THR A 316 2.54 11.22 24.36
CA THR A 316 1.29 10.45 24.21
C THR A 316 0.82 10.47 22.77
N TYR A 317 0.76 9.30 22.12
CA TYR A 317 0.39 9.13 20.71
C TYR A 317 -1.01 8.52 20.56
N PRO A 318 -2.09 9.33 20.47
CA PRO A 318 -3.47 8.84 20.44
C PRO A 318 -3.79 7.88 19.30
N ALA A 319 -3.18 8.04 18.12
CA ALA A 319 -3.43 7.16 16.99
C ALA A 319 -2.88 5.75 17.23
N VAL A 320 -1.73 5.63 17.90
CA VAL A 320 -1.15 4.34 18.28
C VAL A 320 -2.09 3.59 19.23
N GLN A 321 -2.67 4.27 20.22
CA GLN A 321 -3.67 3.65 21.10
C GLN A 321 -4.92 3.24 20.31
N ALA A 322 -5.42 4.08 19.41
CA ALA A 322 -6.59 3.77 18.60
C ALA A 322 -6.37 2.56 17.66
N TYR A 323 -5.14 2.37 17.14
CA TYR A 323 -4.77 1.17 16.40
C TYR A 323 -4.71 -0.08 17.28
N ARG A 324 -4.25 0.03 18.53
CA ARG A 324 -4.29 -1.11 19.48
C ARG A 324 -5.72 -1.52 19.81
N ASP A 325 -6.61 -0.56 20.00
CA ASP A 325 -8.03 -0.85 20.22
C ASP A 325 -8.65 -1.52 18.97
N LEU A 326 -8.32 -1.01 17.78
CA LEU A 326 -8.76 -1.61 16.51
C LEU A 326 -8.19 -3.02 16.29
N LEU A 327 -6.94 -3.26 16.68
CA LEU A 327 -6.28 -4.56 16.61
C LEU A 327 -7.05 -5.62 17.43
N ALA A 328 -7.42 -5.30 18.67
CA ALA A 328 -8.20 -6.19 19.51
C ALA A 328 -9.58 -6.50 18.90
N ASP A 329 -10.25 -5.50 18.31
CA ASP A 329 -11.53 -5.68 17.65
C ASP A 329 -11.43 -6.53 16.38
N VAL A 330 -10.40 -6.32 15.55
CA VAL A 330 -10.13 -7.16 14.37
C VAL A 330 -9.83 -8.59 14.78
N ARG A 331 -9.02 -8.80 15.83
CA ARG A 331 -8.76 -10.13 16.38
C ARG A 331 -10.05 -10.83 16.80
N SER A 332 -10.99 -10.12 17.42
CA SER A 332 -12.27 -10.69 17.84
C SER A 332 -13.12 -11.23 16.68
N ILE A 333 -12.91 -10.70 15.47
CA ILE A 333 -13.62 -11.09 14.25
C ILE A 333 -12.89 -12.22 13.52
N LEU A 334 -11.57 -12.08 13.31
CA LEU A 334 -10.77 -13.00 12.50
C LEU A 334 -10.25 -14.22 13.27
N GLY A 335 -10.25 -14.16 14.60
CA GLY A 335 -9.69 -15.19 15.46
C GLY A 335 -8.17 -15.30 15.36
N SER A 336 -7.60 -16.37 15.95
CA SER A 336 -6.15 -16.60 16.00
C SER A 336 -5.57 -17.22 14.72
N GLY A 337 -6.41 -17.62 13.76
CA GLY A 337 -5.96 -18.25 12.51
C GLY A 337 -5.42 -17.27 11.46
N THR A 338 -5.72 -15.98 11.60
CA THR A 338 -5.24 -14.92 10.70
C THR A 338 -4.14 -14.14 11.38
N MET A 339 -3.00 -13.93 10.72
CA MET A 339 -1.96 -13.04 11.25
C MET A 339 -2.38 -11.57 11.10
N ILE A 340 -2.15 -10.73 12.10
CA ILE A 340 -2.53 -9.31 12.06
C ILE A 340 -1.29 -8.43 12.22
N GLY A 341 -1.18 -7.40 11.37
CA GLY A 341 -0.09 -6.42 11.42
C GLY A 341 -0.54 -5.01 11.06
N TYR A 342 0.37 -4.06 11.18
CA TYR A 342 0.28 -2.71 10.61
C TYR A 342 1.43 -2.56 9.61
N ALA A 343 1.17 -2.00 8.42
CA ALA A 343 2.23 -1.75 7.44
C ALA A 343 2.73 -0.31 7.59
N ALA A 344 3.79 -0.12 8.35
CA ALA A 344 4.38 1.19 8.55
C ALA A 344 5.08 1.66 7.27
N ASP A 345 5.07 2.97 7.02
CA ASP A 345 5.96 3.56 6.04
C ASP A 345 7.43 3.31 6.47
N TRP A 346 8.34 3.11 5.50
CA TRP A 346 9.76 2.87 5.77
C TRP A 346 10.44 3.99 6.57
N SER A 347 9.88 5.20 6.57
CA SER A 347 10.36 6.35 7.35
C SER A 347 9.66 6.50 8.72
N GLU A 348 8.71 5.62 9.06
CA GLU A 348 7.87 5.70 10.26
C GLU A 348 8.24 4.64 11.31
N TYR A 349 8.50 3.40 10.86
CA TYR A 349 8.52 2.21 11.72
C TYR A 349 9.50 2.29 12.91
N PHE A 350 10.63 2.99 12.72
CA PHE A 350 11.77 2.94 13.62
C PHE A 350 11.68 3.92 14.80
N GLY A 351 10.75 4.87 14.76
CA GLY A 351 10.56 5.87 15.80
C GLY A 351 10.19 7.24 15.23
N HIS A 352 9.87 8.16 16.13
CA HIS A 352 9.53 9.54 15.82
C HIS A 352 10.59 10.46 16.44
N GLN A 353 11.28 11.22 15.59
CA GLN A 353 12.25 12.24 15.97
C GLN A 353 11.75 13.61 15.46
N PRO A 354 10.96 14.35 16.26
CA PRO A 354 10.34 15.60 15.80
C PRO A 354 11.40 16.66 15.48
N GLY A 355 11.25 17.33 14.33
CA GLY A 355 12.07 18.46 13.93
C GLY A 355 11.78 19.77 14.69
N ASP A 356 11.29 19.69 15.93
CA ASP A 356 10.89 20.85 16.75
C ASP A 356 12.00 21.37 17.68
N GLY A 357 13.23 20.83 17.53
CA GLY A 357 14.39 21.21 18.32
C GLY A 357 14.43 20.60 19.73
N SER A 358 13.45 19.78 20.10
CA SER A 358 13.46 19.05 21.39
C SER A 358 14.63 18.07 21.50
N GLY A 359 15.09 17.51 20.37
CA GLY A 359 16.00 16.36 20.37
C GLY A 359 15.31 15.07 20.81
N ASP A 360 13.98 15.05 20.89
CA ASP A 360 13.22 13.87 21.27
C ASP A 360 13.47 12.70 20.31
N VAL A 361 13.58 11.49 20.87
CA VAL A 361 13.49 10.23 20.12
C VAL A 361 12.49 9.35 20.83
N TYR A 362 11.36 9.05 20.18
CA TYR A 362 10.35 8.16 20.74
C TYR A 362 10.13 6.95 19.84
N PHE A 363 10.21 5.75 20.39
CA PHE A 363 9.77 4.54 19.70
C PHE A 363 8.24 4.42 19.79
N HIS A 364 7.57 5.40 19.21
CA HIS A 364 6.14 5.66 19.40
C HIS A 364 5.23 4.49 19.01
N LEU A 365 5.65 3.62 18.09
CA LEU A 365 4.92 2.43 17.68
C LEU A 365 5.21 1.18 18.52
N ASP A 366 6.19 1.21 19.43
CA ASP A 366 6.49 0.05 20.29
C ASP A 366 5.29 -0.46 21.09
N PRO A 367 4.37 0.38 21.62
CA PRO A 367 3.15 -0.11 22.26
C PRO A 367 2.28 -0.96 21.33
N LEU A 368 2.26 -0.66 20.02
CA LEU A 368 1.54 -1.45 19.02
C LEU A 368 2.33 -2.70 18.65
N TRP A 369 3.65 -2.57 18.40
CA TRP A 369 4.53 -3.69 18.04
C TRP A 369 4.69 -4.75 19.13
N ALA A 370 4.68 -4.32 20.39
CA ALA A 370 4.75 -5.22 21.54
C ALA A 370 3.38 -5.78 21.95
N ASP A 371 2.29 -5.34 21.33
CA ASP A 371 0.95 -5.80 21.68
C ASP A 371 0.85 -7.33 21.44
N PRO A 372 0.28 -8.10 22.38
CA PRO A 372 0.17 -9.55 22.19
C PRO A 372 -0.63 -9.94 20.95
N GLU A 373 -1.55 -9.09 20.50
CA GLU A 373 -2.40 -9.37 19.35
C GLU A 373 -1.77 -9.04 18.00
N ILE A 374 -0.62 -8.35 17.96
CA ILE A 374 0.10 -8.11 16.71
C ILE A 374 1.05 -9.26 16.43
N ASP A 375 1.05 -9.78 15.20
CA ASP A 375 1.83 -10.97 14.85
C ASP A 375 3.17 -10.65 14.21
N PHE A 376 3.28 -9.52 13.52
CA PHE A 376 4.47 -9.09 12.79
C PHE A 376 4.59 -7.57 12.71
N VAL A 377 5.81 -7.08 12.52
CA VAL A 377 6.11 -5.69 12.17
C VAL A 377 6.06 -5.58 10.65
N GLY A 378 5.01 -4.97 10.11
CA GLY A 378 4.87 -4.73 8.67
C GLY A 378 5.55 -3.44 8.26
N ILE A 379 6.28 -3.47 7.14
CA ILE A 379 6.98 -2.30 6.60
C ILE A 379 6.80 -2.28 5.08
N ASP A 380 6.32 -1.16 4.55
CA ASP A 380 6.34 -0.88 3.12
C ASP A 380 7.71 -0.31 2.76
N ASN A 381 8.59 -1.20 2.31
CA ASN A 381 10.03 -0.96 2.22
C ASN A 381 10.41 -0.31 0.89
N TYR A 382 10.39 1.02 0.88
CA TYR A 382 10.81 1.83 -0.25
C TYR A 382 12.10 2.63 0.01
N MET A 383 13.00 2.06 0.82
CA MET A 383 14.27 2.72 1.19
C MET A 383 15.20 2.86 -0.03
N PRO A 384 15.86 4.02 -0.23
CA PRO A 384 16.78 4.23 -1.34
C PRO A 384 17.90 3.18 -1.42
N LEU A 385 18.18 2.69 -2.63
CA LEU A 385 19.29 1.77 -2.92
C LEU A 385 20.42 2.42 -3.71
N SER A 386 20.26 3.68 -4.10
CA SER A 386 21.27 4.43 -4.84
C SER A 386 21.13 5.94 -4.65
N ASP A 387 22.17 6.67 -5.00
CA ASP A 387 22.21 8.14 -5.12
C ASP A 387 22.83 8.54 -6.48
N TRP A 388 22.48 7.79 -7.52
CA TRP A 388 23.10 7.90 -8.85
C TRP A 388 22.65 9.17 -9.59
N ARG A 389 23.55 9.81 -10.36
CA ARG A 389 23.28 11.02 -11.18
C ARG A 389 23.73 10.79 -12.63
N ASP A 390 23.43 11.75 -13.50
CA ASP A 390 23.98 11.75 -14.85
C ASP A 390 25.51 11.88 -14.85
N GLY A 391 26.15 11.18 -15.78
CA GLY A 391 27.60 11.24 -15.97
C GLY A 391 28.38 10.46 -14.91
N PHE A 392 29.65 10.84 -14.71
CA PHE A 392 30.59 10.18 -13.79
C PHE A 392 31.25 11.17 -12.80
N GLU A 393 30.75 12.41 -12.74
CA GLU A 393 31.30 13.45 -11.85
C GLU A 393 30.66 13.41 -10.45
N HIS A 394 29.68 12.53 -10.23
CA HIS A 394 28.99 12.39 -8.95
C HIS A 394 29.73 11.44 -7.98
N ALA A 395 29.40 11.54 -6.69
CA ALA A 395 30.12 10.85 -5.60
C ALA A 395 30.16 9.33 -5.78
N ASP A 396 29.06 8.67 -6.17
CA ASP A 396 29.01 7.21 -6.34
C ASP A 396 29.93 6.73 -7.48
N ALA A 397 30.02 7.49 -8.58
CA ALA A 397 30.97 7.19 -9.65
C ALA A 397 32.42 7.44 -9.20
N ALA A 398 32.65 8.50 -8.40
CA ALA A 398 33.95 8.77 -7.80
C ALA A 398 34.40 7.71 -6.78
N GLU A 399 33.44 6.99 -6.17
CA GLU A 399 33.69 5.80 -5.34
C GLU A 399 34.07 4.55 -6.17
N GLY A 400 34.00 4.63 -7.50
CA GLY A 400 34.45 3.59 -8.43
C GLY A 400 33.33 2.67 -8.94
N TRP A 401 32.06 2.96 -8.63
CA TRP A 401 30.95 2.20 -9.17
C TRP A 401 30.76 2.47 -10.67
N PRO A 402 30.64 1.45 -11.52
CA PRO A 402 30.61 1.65 -12.98
C PRO A 402 29.23 2.01 -13.52
N ALA A 403 28.16 1.66 -12.80
CA ALA A 403 26.77 1.91 -13.22
C ALA A 403 25.80 1.75 -12.04
N ILE A 404 24.63 2.38 -12.16
CA ILE A 404 23.50 2.20 -11.22
C ILE A 404 22.99 0.75 -11.17
N TYR A 405 23.22 -0.05 -12.21
CA TYR A 405 22.81 -1.45 -12.30
C TYR A 405 23.84 -2.42 -11.71
N ASP A 406 24.96 -1.91 -11.19
CA ASP A 406 25.96 -2.78 -10.57
C ASP A 406 25.36 -3.48 -9.33
N ARG A 407 25.40 -4.82 -9.33
CA ARG A 407 24.76 -5.62 -8.28
C ARG A 407 25.42 -5.39 -6.92
N ALA A 408 26.73 -5.21 -6.87
CA ALA A 408 27.45 -4.98 -5.62
C ALA A 408 27.18 -3.57 -5.07
N TYR A 409 27.02 -2.57 -5.95
CA TYR A 409 26.58 -1.23 -5.57
C TYR A 409 25.20 -1.26 -4.89
N LEU A 410 24.20 -1.84 -5.55
CA LEU A 410 22.84 -1.91 -5.02
C LEU A 410 22.78 -2.75 -3.72
N GLN A 411 23.49 -3.88 -3.67
CA GLN A 411 23.55 -4.72 -2.47
C GLN A 411 24.23 -4.03 -1.29
N GLY A 412 25.34 -3.31 -1.52
CA GLY A 412 26.02 -2.54 -0.49
C GLY A 412 25.15 -1.44 0.09
N ASN A 413 24.22 -0.91 -0.70
CA ASN A 413 23.24 0.07 -0.26
C ASN A 413 22.00 -0.53 0.41
N ILE A 414 21.85 -1.84 0.63
CA ILE A 414 20.71 -2.36 1.41
C ILE A 414 20.83 -1.91 2.88
N ALA A 415 22.02 -2.05 3.47
CA ALA A 415 22.36 -1.61 4.82
C ALA A 415 23.58 -0.67 4.79
N GLY A 416 23.48 0.35 3.94
CA GLY A 416 24.52 1.35 3.67
C GLY A 416 23.94 2.56 2.94
N GLY A 417 24.76 3.59 2.70
CA GLY A 417 24.37 4.78 1.94
C GLY A 417 23.37 5.68 2.66
N GLU A 418 22.48 6.32 1.89
CA GLU A 418 21.44 7.21 2.44
C GLU A 418 20.55 6.45 3.43
N GLY A 419 20.36 6.98 4.64
CA GLY A 419 19.53 6.36 5.67
C GLY A 419 20.23 5.35 6.57
N PHE A 420 21.51 5.05 6.29
CA PHE A 420 22.35 4.20 7.12
C PHE A 420 23.66 4.91 7.48
N ASP A 421 24.47 5.25 6.48
CA ASP A 421 25.76 5.90 6.68
C ASP A 421 25.60 7.42 6.80
N TRP A 422 24.70 8.00 6.00
CA TRP A 422 24.53 9.44 5.87
C TRP A 422 23.10 9.84 5.49
N PHE A 423 22.80 11.14 5.60
CA PHE A 423 21.56 11.75 5.13
C PHE A 423 21.84 13.12 4.49
N TYR A 424 20.85 13.70 3.81
CA TYR A 424 20.88 15.08 3.34
C TYR A 424 20.07 15.99 4.27
N ALA A 425 20.69 17.06 4.77
CA ALA A 425 20.01 18.01 5.67
C ALA A 425 19.09 18.97 4.91
N SER A 426 19.28 19.14 3.60
CA SER A 426 18.47 20.01 2.77
C SER A 426 18.44 19.55 1.30
N ALA A 427 17.53 20.14 0.51
CA ALA A 427 17.51 19.94 -0.95
C ALA A 427 18.78 20.49 -1.63
N ALA A 428 19.38 21.54 -1.07
CA ALA A 428 20.66 22.07 -1.55
C ALA A 428 21.79 21.06 -1.30
N ASP A 429 21.83 20.44 -0.13
CA ASP A 429 22.81 19.40 0.19
C ASP A 429 22.64 18.17 -0.71
N ARG A 430 21.39 17.76 -0.97
CA ARG A 430 21.11 16.69 -1.93
C ARG A 430 21.63 17.04 -3.33
N SER A 431 21.40 18.27 -3.79
CA SER A 431 21.87 18.73 -5.10
C SER A 431 23.40 18.74 -5.19
N ALA A 432 24.07 19.13 -4.11
CA ALA A 432 25.53 19.20 -4.01
C ALA A 432 26.23 17.89 -3.60
N GLN A 433 25.48 16.82 -3.32
CA GLN A 433 25.98 15.61 -2.66
C GLN A 433 26.72 15.86 -1.32
N ALA A 434 26.29 16.86 -0.55
CA ALA A 434 26.79 17.11 0.80
C ALA A 434 26.19 16.09 1.79
N ARG A 435 26.77 14.89 1.81
CA ARG A 435 26.36 13.76 2.65
C ARG A 435 26.78 13.99 4.11
N THR A 436 25.80 14.09 5.00
CA THR A 436 26.05 14.26 6.44
C THR A 436 26.02 12.91 7.16
N PRO A 437 27.09 12.49 7.87
CA PRO A 437 27.12 11.20 8.56
C PRO A 437 26.01 11.06 9.62
N ILE A 438 25.39 9.88 9.69
CA ILE A 438 24.44 9.54 10.76
C ILE A 438 25.23 9.04 11.98
N THR A 439 25.19 9.81 13.06
CA THR A 439 25.90 9.54 14.32
C THR A 439 25.01 9.81 15.53
N ASP A 440 25.30 9.15 16.64
CA ASP A 440 24.67 9.39 17.96
C ASP A 440 25.67 10.02 18.95
N GLY A 441 26.75 10.61 18.42
CA GLY A 441 27.80 11.24 19.20
C GLY A 441 28.34 10.33 20.30
N VAL A 442 28.32 10.82 21.55
CA VAL A 442 28.86 10.12 22.72
C VAL A 442 28.02 8.92 23.17
N ALA A 443 26.72 8.86 22.80
CA ALA A 443 25.85 7.75 23.16
C ALA A 443 26.10 6.51 22.27
N ALA A 444 26.74 6.70 21.11
CA ALA A 444 27.23 5.64 20.24
C ALA A 444 26.18 4.58 19.82
N LYS A 445 24.90 4.96 19.72
CA LYS A 445 23.82 4.14 19.17
C LYS A 445 23.24 4.78 17.89
N PRO A 446 24.02 4.93 16.81
CA PRO A 446 23.54 5.61 15.59
C PRO A 446 22.33 4.91 14.95
N TRP A 447 22.12 3.62 15.22
CA TRP A 447 20.98 2.85 14.72
C TRP A 447 19.61 3.45 15.07
N VAL A 448 19.49 4.22 16.16
CA VAL A 448 18.22 4.89 16.51
C VAL A 448 17.80 5.96 15.50
N PHE A 449 18.72 6.39 14.63
CA PHE A 449 18.50 7.38 13.57
C PHE A 449 18.63 6.80 12.16
N ARG A 450 18.87 5.48 12.04
CA ARG A 450 19.08 4.81 10.75
C ARG A 450 17.83 4.02 10.38
N TYR A 451 16.99 4.60 9.53
CA TYR A 451 15.79 3.90 9.05
C TYR A 451 16.14 2.63 8.25
N LYS A 452 17.37 2.45 7.76
CA LYS A 452 17.82 1.20 7.11
C LYS A 452 18.42 0.17 8.06
N ASP A 453 18.68 0.52 9.31
CA ASP A 453 19.30 -0.39 10.28
C ASP A 453 18.27 -1.28 10.99
N LEU A 454 17.45 -1.97 10.16
CA LEU A 454 16.38 -2.88 10.58
C LEU A 454 16.89 -3.94 11.56
N ARG A 455 18.11 -4.44 11.33
CA ARG A 455 18.72 -5.47 12.19
C ARG A 455 19.02 -4.92 13.57
N ALA A 456 19.67 -3.75 13.68
CA ALA A 456 19.98 -3.19 14.99
C ALA A 456 18.70 -2.78 15.72
N TRP A 457 17.74 -2.15 15.03
CA TRP A 457 16.43 -1.85 15.60
C TRP A 457 15.77 -3.12 16.17
N TRP A 458 15.64 -4.16 15.35
CA TRP A 458 14.99 -5.41 15.74
C TRP A 458 15.68 -6.16 16.91
N SER A 459 17.01 -6.08 16.99
CA SER A 459 17.81 -6.87 17.93
C SER A 459 18.18 -6.18 19.23
N ASN A 460 17.88 -4.88 19.39
CA ASN A 460 18.21 -4.11 20.59
C ASN A 460 16.96 -3.79 21.42
N ALA A 461 17.19 -3.53 22.71
CA ALA A 461 16.16 -2.92 23.56
C ALA A 461 16.03 -1.44 23.19
N HIS A 462 14.79 -0.96 23.15
CA HIS A 462 14.47 0.42 22.78
C HIS A 462 14.37 1.28 24.03
N TYR A 463 14.92 2.49 23.97
CA TYR A 463 14.88 3.45 25.07
C TYR A 463 14.53 4.82 24.50
N ASP A 464 13.38 5.36 24.90
CA ASP A 464 12.99 6.72 24.53
C ASP A 464 13.99 7.74 25.05
N ARG A 465 14.15 8.84 24.32
CA ARG A 465 15.08 9.93 24.62
C ARG A 465 14.39 11.28 24.71
N PRO A 466 13.55 11.54 25.72
CA PRO A 466 12.96 12.86 25.93
C PRO A 466 14.08 13.90 26.11
N GLY A 467 14.04 14.98 25.34
CA GLY A 467 15.08 16.02 25.34
C GLY A 467 16.45 15.53 24.86
N GLY A 468 16.50 14.42 24.10
CA GLY A 468 17.73 13.78 23.64
C GLY A 468 18.46 12.95 24.70
N VAL A 469 17.87 12.76 25.89
CA VAL A 469 18.48 11.99 26.98
C VAL A 469 17.81 10.63 27.11
N GLU A 470 18.58 9.56 26.95
CA GLU A 470 18.10 8.19 27.07
C GLU A 470 17.46 7.89 28.43
N SER A 471 16.25 7.34 28.40
CA SER A 471 15.49 6.95 29.58
C SER A 471 16.15 5.79 30.31
N GLY A 472 16.01 5.73 31.63
CA GLY A 472 16.57 4.64 32.44
C GLY A 472 15.85 3.29 32.29
N THR A 473 14.69 3.27 31.63
CA THR A 473 13.86 2.07 31.40
C THR A 473 13.59 1.91 29.91
N PRO A 474 13.64 0.67 29.39
CA PRO A 474 13.27 0.43 28.00
C PRO A 474 11.76 0.58 27.79
N THR A 475 11.35 0.69 26.53
CA THR A 475 9.95 0.60 26.11
C THR A 475 9.41 -0.82 26.28
N ALA A 476 8.17 -1.07 25.84
CA ALA A 476 7.57 -2.40 25.83
C ALA A 476 8.20 -3.35 24.80
N TRP A 477 9.00 -2.86 23.84
CA TRP A 477 9.62 -3.70 22.83
C TRP A 477 10.63 -4.66 23.46
N ALA A 478 10.40 -5.96 23.24
CA ALA A 478 11.38 -6.99 23.54
C ALA A 478 12.19 -7.29 22.26
N PRO A 479 13.53 -7.33 22.34
CA PRO A 479 14.38 -7.66 21.20
C PRO A 479 13.93 -8.95 20.51
N GLN A 480 13.82 -8.89 19.19
CA GLN A 480 13.47 -10.04 18.34
C GLN A 480 12.10 -10.66 18.62
N SER A 481 11.20 -9.96 19.32
CA SER A 481 9.92 -10.52 19.78
C SER A 481 8.91 -10.79 18.67
N LYS A 482 8.98 -10.04 17.57
CA LYS A 482 8.11 -10.20 16.38
C LYS A 482 8.96 -10.22 15.11
N PRO A 483 8.62 -11.03 14.09
CA PRO A 483 9.29 -10.98 12.79
C PRO A 483 9.00 -9.66 12.07
N ILE A 484 9.94 -9.22 11.23
CA ILE A 484 9.72 -8.13 10.27
C ILE A 484 9.23 -8.74 8.96
N TRP A 485 8.13 -8.21 8.43
CA TRP A 485 7.60 -8.53 7.12
C TRP A 485 7.68 -7.28 6.25
N PHE A 486 8.27 -7.40 5.06
CA PHE A 486 8.11 -6.38 4.03
C PHE A 486 6.77 -6.60 3.35
N THR A 487 5.79 -5.76 3.69
CA THR A 487 4.41 -5.83 3.20
C THR A 487 4.28 -5.31 1.78
N GLU A 488 5.15 -4.37 1.41
CA GLU A 488 5.46 -3.96 0.05
C GLU A 488 6.98 -3.80 -0.12
N LEU A 489 7.46 -4.06 -1.34
CA LEU A 489 8.84 -3.84 -1.76
C LEU A 489 8.84 -3.68 -3.28
N GLY A 490 9.45 -2.60 -3.78
CA GLY A 490 9.59 -2.38 -5.21
C GLY A 490 10.15 -1.00 -5.52
N CYS A 491 10.28 -0.70 -6.80
CA CYS A 491 10.60 0.63 -7.31
C CYS A 491 9.92 0.81 -8.68
N PRO A 492 9.68 2.06 -9.13
CA PRO A 492 9.18 2.29 -10.48
C PRO A 492 10.18 1.77 -11.53
N ALA A 493 9.67 1.18 -12.61
CA ALA A 493 10.47 0.64 -13.71
C ALA A 493 10.97 1.75 -14.66
N ILE A 494 11.72 2.70 -14.12
CA ILE A 494 12.28 3.87 -14.81
C ILE A 494 13.77 4.03 -14.48
N ASP A 495 14.48 4.86 -15.24
CA ASP A 495 15.85 5.24 -14.88
C ASP A 495 15.88 5.83 -13.46
N ARG A 496 16.86 5.41 -12.65
CA ARG A 496 17.03 5.82 -11.24
C ARG A 496 15.83 5.55 -10.33
N GLY A 497 14.98 4.58 -10.66
CA GLY A 497 13.91 4.14 -9.74
C GLY A 497 14.45 3.74 -8.35
N THR A 498 15.68 3.24 -8.29
CA THR A 498 16.37 2.87 -7.04
C THR A 498 16.80 4.06 -6.16
N ASN A 499 16.84 5.30 -6.70
CA ASN A 499 17.14 6.49 -5.90
C ASN A 499 15.97 6.88 -4.99
N GLN A 500 14.74 6.73 -5.47
CA GLN A 500 13.51 7.00 -4.73
C GLN A 500 12.46 5.92 -5.05
N PRO A 501 12.59 4.73 -4.45
CA PRO A 501 11.70 3.61 -4.75
C PRO A 501 10.21 3.90 -4.51
N ASN A 502 9.90 4.85 -3.63
CA ASN A 502 8.53 5.29 -3.32
C ASN A 502 7.94 6.30 -4.32
N ALA A 503 8.73 6.83 -5.26
CA ALA A 503 8.29 7.90 -6.16
C ALA A 503 7.61 7.34 -7.43
N PHE A 504 6.30 7.10 -7.35
CA PHE A 504 5.49 6.72 -8.50
C PHE A 504 5.06 7.97 -9.29
N PHE A 505 5.87 8.36 -10.28
CA PHE A 505 5.55 9.51 -11.14
C PHE A 505 4.40 9.17 -12.11
N ASP A 506 3.30 9.92 -12.02
CA ASP A 506 2.16 9.86 -12.93
C ASP A 506 1.95 11.27 -13.55
N PRO A 507 2.43 11.53 -14.78
CA PRO A 507 2.23 12.80 -15.46
C PRO A 507 0.78 12.89 -15.98
N LYS A 508 -0.17 13.06 -15.06
CA LYS A 508 -1.56 13.40 -15.38
C LYS A 508 -1.74 14.88 -15.62
#